data_AF-A0A9C9K0K4-F1
#
_entry.id   AF-A0A9C9K0K4-F1
#
_cell.length_a   1.000
_cell.length_b   1.000
_cell.length_c   1.000
_cell.angle_alpha   90.00
_cell.angle_beta   90.00
_cell.angle_gamma   90.00
#
_symmetry.space_group_name_H-M   'P 1'
#
loop_
_entity.id
_entity.type
_entity.pdbx_description
1 polymer ?
#
loop_
_entity_poly.entity_id
_entity_poly.type
_entity_poly.pdbx_seq_one_letter_code
_entity_poly.pdbx_strand_id
1 'polypeptide(L)'
;MRSIIMVTSGEINLKERKEKINNLVKKLSEYLDFYSVSNTSSKYSVMGPVSKIIEMSKNRKNTPEFIKARALRMHEMNRISGYVSNEAIQVMEKAIDELLNFRQELLPTELPRVMEMIDYEVYFCRRKKNIQELEQIREDFINYLKKTYNNKLNDLKSKWGKQHITDWNDIRFPTKTGKYFKEGNEKQKEDIRNFWQQHKDLGKKIIDIEEVNND
;
A
#
# COMPACT_ATOMS: atom_id res chain seq x y z
N MET A 1 10.89 -46.43 21.37
CA MET A 1 11.48 -45.07 21.39
C MET A 1 11.22 -44.41 20.05
N ARG A 2 10.56 -43.25 20.00
CA ARG A 2 10.43 -42.47 18.76
C ARG A 2 11.78 -41.79 18.48
N SER A 3 12.35 -42.03 17.31
CA SER A 3 13.56 -41.34 16.85
C SER A 3 13.23 -39.87 16.58
N ILE A 4 13.93 -38.97 17.28
CA ILE A 4 13.85 -37.53 17.02
C ILE A 4 14.76 -37.27 15.83
N ILE A 5 14.17 -36.99 14.66
CA ILE A 5 14.92 -36.53 13.49
C ILE A 5 15.17 -35.03 13.67
N MET A 6 16.38 -34.68 14.11
CA MET A 6 16.83 -33.29 14.07
C MET A 6 17.15 -32.93 12.62
N VAL A 7 16.27 -32.15 11.99
CA VAL A 7 16.53 -31.56 10.68
C VAL A 7 17.38 -30.32 10.90
N THR A 8 18.68 -30.42 10.64
CA THR A 8 19.57 -29.26 10.50
C THR A 8 19.02 -28.39 9.37
N SER A 9 18.56 -27.18 9.70
CA SER A 9 18.19 -26.17 8.71
C SER A 9 19.45 -25.80 7.93
N GLY A 10 19.64 -26.39 6.75
CA GLY A 10 20.68 -25.97 5.81
C GLY A 10 20.58 -24.47 5.58
N GLU A 11 21.73 -23.80 5.40
CA GLU A 11 21.77 -22.40 5.04
C GLU A 11 20.93 -22.19 3.77
N ILE A 12 19.85 -21.42 3.89
CA ILE A 12 19.00 -21.09 2.75
C ILE A 12 19.87 -20.27 1.79
N ASN A 13 20.07 -20.76 0.57
CA ASN A 13 20.79 -20.01 -0.46
C ASN A 13 19.90 -18.87 -1.01
N LEU A 14 19.72 -17.84 -0.19
CA LEU A 14 18.93 -16.65 -0.50
C LEU A 14 19.60 -15.78 -1.56
N LYS A 15 20.94 -15.84 -1.67
CA LYS A 15 21.69 -15.01 -2.62
C LYS A 15 21.35 -15.36 -4.07
N GLU A 16 21.30 -16.65 -4.40
CA GLU A 16 20.98 -17.11 -5.76
C GLU A 16 19.50 -16.92 -6.12
N ARG A 17 18.62 -16.87 -5.13
CA ARG A 17 17.16 -16.75 -5.34
C ARG A 17 16.64 -15.32 -5.23
N LYS A 18 17.50 -14.37 -4.85
CA LYS A 18 17.13 -12.97 -4.58
C LYS A 18 16.44 -12.30 -5.77
N GLU A 19 16.93 -12.50 -6.98
CA GLU A 19 16.35 -11.90 -8.18
C GLU A 19 14.93 -12.43 -8.46
N LYS A 20 14.74 -13.76 -8.35
CA LYS A 20 13.41 -14.38 -8.48
C LYS A 20 12.45 -13.83 -7.43
N ILE A 21 12.90 -13.71 -6.18
CA ILE A 21 12.09 -13.18 -5.08
C ILE A 21 11.70 -11.72 -5.34
N ASN A 22 12.65 -10.87 -5.73
CA ASN A 22 12.38 -9.48 -6.07
C ASN A 22 11.35 -9.36 -7.22
N ASN A 23 11.45 -10.21 -8.25
CA ASN A 23 10.51 -10.22 -9.36
C ASN A 23 9.11 -10.66 -8.92
N LEU A 24 8.99 -11.65 -8.04
CA LEU A 24 7.72 -12.06 -7.44
C LEU A 24 7.11 -10.95 -6.60
N VAL A 25 7.91 -10.33 -5.73
CA VAL A 25 7.50 -9.19 -4.90
C VAL A 25 6.96 -8.06 -5.76
N LYS A 26 7.66 -7.72 -6.85
CA LYS A 26 7.24 -6.70 -7.80
C LYS A 26 5.88 -7.04 -8.42
N LYS A 27 5.69 -8.24 -8.96
CA LYS A 27 4.44 -8.65 -9.62
C LYS A 27 3.26 -8.73 -8.66
N LEU A 28 3.49 -9.26 -7.45
CA LEU A 28 2.48 -9.28 -6.40
C LEU A 28 2.11 -7.85 -5.96
N SER A 29 3.07 -6.94 -5.90
CA SER A 29 2.82 -5.51 -5.63
C SER A 29 2.10 -4.82 -6.79
N GLU A 30 2.39 -5.15 -8.05
CA GLU A 30 1.72 -4.60 -9.23
C GLU A 30 0.24 -4.98 -9.27
N TYR A 31 -0.11 -6.22 -8.88
CA TYR A 31 -1.52 -6.61 -8.75
C TYR A 31 -2.30 -5.69 -7.80
N LEU A 32 -1.66 -5.20 -6.73
CA LEU A 32 -2.29 -4.29 -5.77
C LEU A 32 -2.56 -2.90 -6.35
N ASP A 33 -2.04 -2.54 -7.53
CA ASP A 33 -2.41 -1.30 -8.21
C ASP A 33 -3.84 -1.36 -8.76
N PHE A 34 -4.37 -2.56 -8.97
CA PHE A 34 -5.76 -2.79 -9.37
C PHE A 34 -6.70 -2.99 -8.18
N TYR A 35 -6.15 -3.16 -6.96
CA TYR A 35 -6.93 -3.38 -5.75
C TYR A 35 -6.96 -2.11 -4.88
N SER A 36 -8.12 -1.48 -4.78
CA SER A 36 -8.30 -0.36 -3.86
C SER A 36 -8.26 -0.87 -2.42
N VAL A 37 -7.29 -0.38 -1.65
CA VAL A 37 -7.07 -0.82 -0.28
C VAL A 37 -8.00 -0.06 0.68
N SER A 38 -8.58 -0.77 1.65
CA SER A 38 -9.32 -0.14 2.74
C SER A 38 -8.41 0.54 3.77
N ASN A 39 -9.00 1.48 4.48
CA ASN A 39 -8.44 2.61 5.25
C ASN A 39 -7.64 2.24 6.49
N THR A 40 -7.50 0.95 6.77
CA THR A 40 -6.87 0.43 7.97
C THR A 40 -5.37 0.27 7.76
N SER A 41 -4.57 0.75 8.71
CA SER A 41 -3.10 0.66 8.69
C SER A 41 -2.56 -0.77 8.85
N SER A 42 -3.45 -1.75 8.99
CA SER A 42 -3.09 -3.14 9.16
C SER A 42 -2.37 -3.67 7.91
N LYS A 43 -1.42 -4.59 8.14
CA LYS A 43 -0.71 -5.29 7.07
C LYS A 43 -1.68 -5.93 6.06
N TYR A 44 -2.73 -6.58 6.58
CA TYR A 44 -3.74 -7.26 5.77
C TYR A 44 -4.50 -6.30 4.85
N SER A 45 -4.80 -5.10 5.32
CA SER A 45 -5.45 -4.07 4.52
C SER A 45 -4.51 -3.61 3.40
N VAL A 46 -3.27 -3.24 3.74
CA VAL A 46 -2.25 -2.80 2.78
C VAL A 46 -2.01 -3.83 1.68
N MET A 47 -2.03 -5.12 2.03
CA MET A 47 -1.73 -6.21 1.11
C MET A 47 -2.96 -6.83 0.44
N GLY A 48 -4.18 -6.42 0.79
CA GLY A 48 -5.41 -6.95 0.19
C GLY A 48 -5.43 -8.49 0.04
N PRO A 49 -5.79 -9.03 -1.14
CA PRO A 49 -5.79 -10.47 -1.39
C PRO A 49 -4.40 -11.11 -1.37
N VAL A 50 -3.32 -10.34 -1.57
CA VAL A 50 -1.95 -10.87 -1.67
C VAL A 50 -1.49 -11.53 -0.38
N SER A 51 -1.84 -10.97 0.78
CA SER A 51 -1.49 -11.62 2.05
C SER A 51 -2.09 -13.02 2.15
N LYS A 52 -3.33 -13.21 1.68
CA LYS A 52 -3.99 -14.53 1.67
C LYS A 52 -3.41 -15.46 0.61
N ILE A 53 -3.06 -14.95 -0.57
CA ILE A 53 -2.37 -15.69 -1.62
C ILE A 53 -1.07 -16.30 -1.07
N ILE A 54 -0.24 -15.50 -0.40
CA ILE A 54 1.05 -15.94 0.15
C ILE A 54 0.82 -16.93 1.30
N GLU A 55 -0.13 -16.66 2.20
CA GLU A 55 -0.51 -17.57 3.28
C GLU A 55 -0.93 -18.95 2.74
N MET A 56 -1.81 -18.99 1.75
CA MET A 56 -2.28 -20.22 1.13
C MET A 56 -1.17 -20.95 0.36
N SER A 57 -0.19 -20.21 -0.19
CA SER A 57 0.94 -20.77 -0.92
C SER A 57 1.88 -21.58 -0.02
N LYS A 58 1.86 -21.38 1.31
CA LYS A 58 2.60 -22.20 2.27
C LYS A 58 2.12 -23.66 2.29
N ASN A 59 0.88 -23.92 1.90
CA ASN A 59 0.32 -25.28 1.84
C ASN A 59 0.36 -25.82 0.41
N ARG A 60 1.17 -26.86 0.16
CA ARG A 60 1.32 -27.48 -1.16
C ARG A 60 0.05 -28.16 -1.68
N LYS A 61 -0.92 -28.47 -0.82
CA LYS A 61 -2.21 -29.05 -1.23
C LYS A 61 -3.10 -28.05 -1.98
N ASN A 62 -2.84 -26.75 -1.82
CA ASN A 62 -3.58 -25.72 -2.56
C ASN A 62 -3.08 -25.66 -4.01
N THR A 63 -4.00 -25.85 -4.95
CA THR A 63 -3.75 -25.74 -6.39
C THR A 63 -3.74 -24.27 -6.84
N PRO A 64 -3.11 -23.95 -7.98
CA PRO A 64 -3.17 -22.62 -8.58
C PRO A 64 -4.58 -22.11 -8.78
N GLU A 65 -5.47 -22.93 -9.34
CA GLU A 65 -6.86 -22.57 -9.63
C GLU A 65 -7.63 -22.22 -8.35
N PHE A 66 -7.40 -22.97 -7.26
CA PHE A 66 -8.03 -22.70 -5.99
C PHE A 66 -7.59 -21.36 -5.39
N ILE A 67 -6.30 -21.03 -5.47
CA ILE A 67 -5.76 -19.77 -4.97
C ILE A 67 -6.25 -18.60 -5.85
N LYS A 68 -6.25 -18.76 -7.17
CA LYS A 68 -6.80 -17.77 -8.12
C LYS A 68 -8.27 -17.47 -7.86
N ALA A 69 -9.10 -18.52 -7.69
CA ALA A 69 -10.52 -18.35 -7.40
C ALA A 69 -10.77 -17.62 -6.07
N ARG A 70 -9.97 -17.92 -5.04
CA ARG A 70 -10.05 -17.22 -3.75
C ARG A 70 -9.62 -15.76 -3.85
N ALA A 71 -8.54 -15.47 -4.56
CA ALA A 71 -8.06 -14.11 -4.80
C ALA A 71 -9.07 -13.28 -5.58
N LEU A 72 -9.64 -13.85 -6.66
CA LEU A 72 -10.70 -13.21 -7.44
C LEU A 72 -11.90 -12.88 -6.56
N ARG A 73 -12.37 -13.85 -5.77
CA ARG A 73 -13.51 -13.64 -4.87
C ARG A 73 -13.25 -12.53 -3.85
N MET A 74 -12.04 -12.45 -3.30
CA MET A 74 -11.67 -11.35 -2.40
C MET A 74 -11.63 -10.00 -3.10
N HIS A 75 -11.23 -9.95 -4.37
CA HIS A 75 -11.29 -8.75 -5.20
C HIS A 75 -12.73 -8.33 -5.47
N GLU A 76 -13.60 -9.23 -5.91
CA GLU A 76 -15.02 -8.96 -6.15
C GLU A 76 -15.76 -8.46 -4.89
N MET A 77 -15.39 -9.00 -3.72
CA MET A 77 -16.00 -8.60 -2.45
C MET A 77 -15.49 -7.26 -1.92
N ASN A 78 -14.53 -6.64 -2.59
CA ASN A 78 -14.06 -5.31 -2.24
C ASN A 78 -15.13 -4.27 -2.55
N ARG A 79 -15.70 -3.69 -1.49
CA ARG A 79 -16.75 -2.66 -1.57
C ARG A 79 -16.30 -1.37 -2.26
N ILE A 80 -14.99 -1.13 -2.36
CA ILE A 80 -14.42 0.10 -2.91
C ILE A 80 -14.26 0.00 -4.43
N SER A 81 -13.72 -1.11 -4.97
CA SER A 81 -13.56 -1.25 -6.43
C SER A 81 -14.82 -1.80 -7.09
N GLY A 82 -15.49 -2.81 -6.51
CA GLY A 82 -16.69 -3.49 -7.04
C GLY A 82 -16.55 -4.14 -8.42
N TYR A 83 -15.49 -3.83 -9.16
CA TYR A 83 -15.19 -4.24 -10.52
C TYR A 83 -13.75 -4.76 -10.59
N VAL A 84 -13.58 -5.88 -11.28
CA VAL A 84 -12.27 -6.48 -11.55
C VAL A 84 -12.02 -6.39 -13.06
N SER A 85 -11.01 -5.63 -13.47
CA SER A 85 -10.67 -5.53 -14.89
C SER A 85 -10.01 -6.82 -15.41
N ASN A 86 -10.11 -7.08 -16.71
CA ASN A 86 -9.40 -8.20 -17.34
C ASN A 86 -7.88 -8.10 -17.14
N GLU A 87 -7.34 -6.88 -17.13
CA GLU A 87 -5.92 -6.65 -16.83
C GLU A 87 -5.57 -7.07 -15.40
N ALA A 88 -6.42 -6.71 -14.41
CA ALA A 88 -6.23 -7.13 -13.03
C ALA A 88 -6.23 -8.65 -12.88
N ILE A 89 -7.13 -9.35 -13.59
CA ILE A 89 -7.18 -10.82 -13.63
C ILE A 89 -5.87 -11.38 -14.19
N GLN A 90 -5.41 -10.89 -15.34
CA GLN A 90 -4.19 -11.39 -15.98
C GLN A 90 -2.94 -11.17 -15.12
N VAL A 91 -2.81 -10.00 -14.49
CA VAL A 91 -1.68 -9.69 -13.59
C VAL A 91 -1.73 -10.59 -12.36
N MET A 92 -2.91 -10.77 -11.77
CA MET A 92 -3.12 -11.68 -10.63
C MET A 92 -2.74 -13.13 -10.97
N GLU A 93 -3.23 -13.65 -12.09
CA GLU A 93 -2.98 -15.03 -12.51
C GLU A 93 -1.49 -15.29 -12.72
N LYS A 94 -0.81 -14.40 -13.44
CA LYS A 94 0.64 -14.49 -13.67
C LYS A 94 1.42 -14.47 -12.35
N ALA A 95 1.07 -13.56 -11.44
CA ALA A 95 1.75 -13.46 -10.15
C ALA A 95 1.56 -14.73 -9.30
N ILE A 96 0.34 -15.30 -9.27
CA ILE A 96 0.04 -16.54 -8.54
C ILE A 96 0.78 -17.73 -9.16
N ASP A 97 0.76 -17.86 -10.49
CA ASP A 97 1.42 -18.99 -11.17
C ASP A 97 2.92 -18.97 -10.93
N GLU A 98 3.57 -17.82 -11.02
CA GLU A 98 4.99 -17.68 -10.74
C GLU A 98 5.34 -17.97 -9.28
N LEU A 99 4.52 -17.50 -8.33
CA LEU A 99 4.70 -17.80 -6.91
C LEU A 99 4.61 -19.30 -6.63
N LEU A 100 3.65 -19.98 -7.26
CA LEU A 100 3.43 -21.42 -7.07
C LEU A 100 4.45 -22.28 -7.82
N ASN A 101 4.98 -21.80 -8.94
CA ASN A 101 6.13 -22.41 -9.60
C ASN A 101 7.38 -22.28 -8.72
N PHE A 102 7.66 -21.09 -8.20
CA PHE A 102 8.78 -20.86 -7.27
C PHE A 102 8.65 -21.70 -6.00
N ARG A 103 7.44 -21.87 -5.47
CA ARG A 103 7.15 -22.78 -4.34
C ARG A 103 7.66 -24.21 -4.57
N GLN A 104 7.61 -24.71 -5.80
CA GLN A 104 8.08 -26.08 -6.11
C GLN A 104 9.60 -26.22 -6.01
N GLU A 105 10.35 -25.13 -6.21
CA GLU A 105 11.81 -25.09 -6.12
C GLU A 105 12.32 -25.10 -4.67
N LEU A 106 11.45 -24.82 -3.69
CA LEU A 106 11.81 -24.71 -2.28
C LEU A 106 11.77 -26.07 -1.59
N LEU A 107 12.63 -26.28 -0.59
CA LEU A 107 12.48 -27.41 0.33
C LEU A 107 11.30 -27.15 1.30
N PRO A 108 10.64 -28.20 1.84
CA PRO A 108 9.58 -28.04 2.83
C PRO A 108 9.99 -27.20 4.06
N THR A 109 11.26 -27.27 4.45
CA THR A 109 11.84 -26.52 5.57
C THR A 109 12.08 -25.04 5.27
N GLU A 110 12.32 -24.70 4.00
CA GLU A 110 12.57 -23.32 3.55
C GLU A 110 11.26 -22.56 3.31
N LEU A 111 10.23 -23.28 2.87
CA LEU A 111 8.98 -22.71 2.38
C LEU A 111 8.34 -21.70 3.35
N PRO A 112 8.16 -21.97 4.67
CA PRO A 112 7.54 -21.02 5.57
C PRO A 112 8.31 -19.70 5.66
N ARG A 113 9.64 -19.77 5.75
CA ARG A 113 10.52 -18.61 5.91
C ARG A 113 10.63 -17.78 4.64
N VAL A 114 10.74 -18.44 3.48
CA VAL A 114 10.78 -17.74 2.19
C VAL A 114 9.44 -17.05 1.89
N MET A 115 8.31 -17.71 2.17
CA MET A 115 6.99 -17.09 1.99
C MET A 115 6.76 -15.92 2.96
N GLU A 116 7.25 -16.00 4.20
CA GLU A 116 7.23 -14.87 5.13
C GLU A 116 8.09 -13.69 4.64
N MET A 117 9.26 -13.97 4.07
CA MET A 117 10.12 -12.92 3.49
C MET A 117 9.41 -12.21 2.33
N ILE A 118 8.81 -12.96 1.39
CA ILE A 118 8.01 -12.39 0.30
C ILE A 118 6.84 -11.55 0.86
N ASP A 119 6.13 -12.04 1.88
CA ASP A 119 5.01 -11.35 2.51
C ASP A 119 5.42 -9.97 3.06
N TYR A 120 6.53 -9.90 3.80
CA TYR A 120 7.03 -8.63 4.34
C TYR A 120 7.65 -7.72 3.29
N GLU A 121 8.33 -8.25 2.28
CA GLU A 121 8.89 -7.45 1.18
C GLU A 121 7.78 -6.81 0.34
N VAL A 122 6.70 -7.55 0.02
CA VAL A 122 5.52 -6.98 -0.65
C VAL A 122 4.89 -5.88 0.22
N TYR A 123 4.69 -6.14 1.52
CA TYR A 123 4.16 -5.13 2.44
C TYR A 123 5.03 -3.87 2.44
N PHE A 124 6.34 -4.00 2.54
CA PHE A 124 7.26 -2.88 2.57
C PHE A 124 7.22 -2.07 1.28
N CYS A 125 7.29 -2.74 0.12
CA CYS A 125 7.16 -2.10 -1.19
C CYS A 125 5.84 -1.31 -1.31
N ARG A 126 4.72 -1.92 -0.92
CA ARG A 126 3.41 -1.26 -0.99
C ARG A 126 3.29 -0.10 -0.02
N ARG A 127 3.73 -0.27 1.23
CA ARG A 127 3.69 0.79 2.25
C ARG A 127 4.57 1.97 1.86
N LYS A 128 5.76 1.71 1.33
CA LYS A 128 6.66 2.74 0.81
C LYS A 128 6.01 3.53 -0.32
N LYS A 129 5.41 2.85 -1.31
CA LYS A 129 4.68 3.50 -2.41
C LYS A 129 3.57 4.42 -1.89
N ASN A 130 2.74 3.93 -0.96
CA ASN A 130 1.66 4.74 -0.38
C ASN A 130 2.20 5.98 0.38
N ILE A 131 3.31 5.85 1.11
CA ILE A 131 3.94 6.99 1.79
C ILE A 131 4.48 8.01 0.77
N GLN A 132 5.11 7.55 -0.31
CA GLN A 132 5.62 8.42 -1.36
C GLN A 132 4.48 9.16 -2.10
N GLU A 133 3.37 8.48 -2.36
CA GLU A 133 2.18 9.11 -2.95
C GLU A 133 1.63 10.21 -2.03
N LEU A 134 1.50 9.93 -0.73
CA LEU A 134 1.08 10.92 0.28
C LEU A 134 2.00 12.13 0.33
N GLU A 135 3.30 11.92 0.26
CA GLU A 135 4.27 13.01 0.24
C GLU A 135 4.16 13.84 -1.03
N GLN A 136 3.99 13.20 -2.20
CA GLN A 136 3.77 13.92 -3.46
C GLN A 136 2.53 14.82 -3.40
N ILE A 137 1.43 14.34 -2.82
CA ILE A 137 0.21 15.13 -2.64
C ILE A 137 0.46 16.32 -1.69
N ARG A 138 1.27 16.12 -0.63
CA ARG A 138 1.65 17.20 0.28
C ARG A 138 2.47 18.27 -0.44
N GLU A 139 3.42 17.86 -1.27
CA GLU A 139 4.22 18.77 -2.10
C GLU A 139 3.36 19.52 -3.11
N ASP A 140 2.42 18.84 -3.76
CA ASP A 140 1.46 19.45 -4.69
C ASP A 140 0.59 20.51 -3.98
N PHE A 141 0.18 20.22 -2.74
CA PHE A 141 -0.54 21.19 -1.91
C PHE A 141 0.32 22.39 -1.53
N ILE A 142 1.58 22.18 -1.14
CA ILE A 142 2.53 23.28 -0.90
C ILE A 142 2.68 24.14 -2.16
N ASN A 143 2.80 23.52 -3.33
CA ASN A 143 2.92 24.23 -4.60
C ASN A 143 1.65 25.01 -4.94
N TYR A 144 0.47 24.45 -4.66
CA TYR A 144 -0.81 25.16 -4.74
C TYR A 144 -0.81 26.40 -3.85
N LEU A 145 -0.41 26.28 -2.58
CA LEU A 145 -0.37 27.41 -1.64
C LEU A 145 0.66 28.46 -2.06
N LYS A 146 1.84 28.04 -2.53
CA LYS A 146 2.85 28.96 -3.08
C LYS A 146 2.28 29.77 -4.24
N LYS A 147 1.51 29.17 -5.14
CA LYS A 147 0.84 29.90 -6.23
C LYS A 147 -0.23 30.85 -5.69
N THR A 148 -1.09 30.38 -4.79
CA THR A 148 -2.18 31.18 -4.19
C THR A 148 -1.68 32.40 -3.42
N TYR A 149 -0.55 32.27 -2.72
CA TYR A 149 0.04 33.32 -1.89
C TYR A 149 1.28 33.97 -2.53
N ASN A 150 1.48 33.85 -3.86
CA ASN A 150 2.61 34.44 -4.59
C ASN A 150 3.99 34.17 -3.96
N ASN A 151 4.18 32.96 -3.43
CA ASN A 151 5.36 32.47 -2.72
C ASN A 151 5.71 33.27 -1.45
N LYS A 152 4.77 34.05 -0.90
CA LYS A 152 4.95 34.83 0.32
C LYS A 152 4.42 34.06 1.53
N LEU A 153 5.31 33.43 2.28
CA LEU A 153 4.94 32.66 3.46
C LEU A 153 4.23 33.52 4.53
N ASN A 154 4.62 34.78 4.69
CA ASN A 154 3.99 35.69 5.66
C ASN A 154 2.52 35.97 5.36
N ASP A 155 2.13 36.01 4.07
CA ASP A 155 0.74 36.20 3.67
C ASP A 155 -0.10 34.98 4.08
N LEU A 156 0.44 33.77 3.88
CA LEU A 156 -0.16 32.54 4.36
C LEU A 156 -0.29 32.54 5.89
N LYS A 157 0.79 32.85 6.63
CA LYS A 157 0.77 32.90 8.11
C LYS A 157 -0.31 33.84 8.63
N SER A 158 -0.41 35.01 8.03
CA SER A 158 -1.41 36.01 8.39
C SER A 158 -2.82 35.52 8.09
N LYS A 159 -3.06 34.94 6.92
CA LYS A 159 -4.39 34.47 6.51
C LYS A 159 -4.86 33.23 7.26
N TRP A 160 -3.94 32.32 7.60
CA TRP A 160 -4.24 31.13 8.39
C TRP A 160 -4.17 31.37 9.91
N GLY A 161 -3.63 32.51 10.34
CA GLY A 161 -3.43 32.82 11.77
C GLY A 161 -2.44 31.86 12.46
N LYS A 162 -1.49 31.28 11.71
CA LYS A 162 -0.52 30.29 12.22
C LYS A 162 0.90 30.87 12.18
N GLN A 163 1.29 31.57 13.24
CA GLN A 163 2.60 32.22 13.35
C GLN A 163 3.77 31.23 13.52
N HIS A 164 3.49 30.00 13.95
CA HIS A 164 4.50 28.96 14.18
C HIS A 164 5.03 28.30 12.90
N ILE A 165 4.39 28.50 11.75
CA ILE A 165 4.89 28.01 10.47
C ILE A 165 6.16 28.81 10.16
N THR A 166 7.31 28.17 10.05
CA THR A 166 8.61 28.83 9.78
C THR A 166 9.06 28.66 8.35
N ASP A 167 8.76 27.50 7.76
CA ASP A 167 9.09 27.13 6.38
C ASP A 167 7.89 26.49 5.66
N TRP A 168 7.94 26.45 4.33
CA TRP A 168 6.93 25.75 3.52
C TRP A 168 6.86 24.26 3.83
N ASN A 169 7.96 23.64 4.28
CA ASN A 169 7.98 22.23 4.67
C ASN A 169 7.22 21.95 5.97
N ASP A 170 6.92 22.95 6.79
CA ASP A 170 6.11 22.80 8.00
C ASP A 170 4.62 22.57 7.69
N ILE A 171 4.21 22.78 6.43
CA ILE A 171 2.85 22.54 5.97
C ILE A 171 2.56 21.04 5.99
N ARG A 172 1.53 20.68 6.75
CA ARG A 172 1.06 19.29 6.88
C ARG A 172 0.22 18.87 5.68
N PHE A 173 0.06 17.56 5.54
CA PHE A 173 -0.83 16.96 4.55
C PHE A 173 -2.25 17.56 4.62
N PRO A 174 -2.88 17.91 3.47
CA PRO A 174 -4.17 18.59 3.42
C PRO A 174 -5.33 17.64 3.74
N THR A 175 -5.47 17.20 4.99
CA THR A 175 -6.59 16.33 5.37
C THR A 175 -7.94 17.02 5.14
N LYS A 176 -8.97 16.34 4.64
CA LYS A 176 -10.38 16.77 4.55
C LYS A 176 -11.13 16.71 5.88
N THR A 177 -10.80 15.77 6.77
CA THR A 177 -11.55 15.53 8.04
C THR A 177 -10.68 15.44 9.30
N GLY A 178 -9.35 15.43 9.16
CA GLY A 178 -8.41 15.29 10.28
C GLY A 178 -8.29 16.52 11.18
N LYS A 179 -7.54 16.37 12.28
CA LYS A 179 -7.24 17.44 13.26
C LYS A 179 -6.75 18.73 12.59
N TYR A 180 -5.86 18.60 11.60
CA TYR A 180 -5.30 19.74 10.86
C TYR A 180 -6.38 20.57 10.14
N PHE A 181 -7.44 19.94 9.65
CA PHE A 181 -8.60 20.62 9.06
C PHE A 181 -9.53 21.22 10.13
N LYS A 182 -9.82 20.45 11.17
CA LYS A 182 -10.75 20.84 12.24
C LYS A 182 -10.26 22.05 13.04
N GLU A 183 -8.97 22.08 13.36
CA GLU A 183 -8.30 23.19 14.09
C GLU A 183 -7.86 24.35 13.18
N GLY A 184 -8.12 24.24 11.88
CA GLY A 184 -7.88 25.31 10.93
C GLY A 184 -8.93 26.42 11.05
N ASN A 185 -8.54 27.63 10.68
CA ASN A 185 -9.51 28.70 10.50
C ASN A 185 -10.28 28.52 9.17
N GLU A 186 -11.30 29.34 8.93
CA GLU A 186 -12.13 29.19 7.71
C GLU A 186 -11.31 29.34 6.42
N LYS A 187 -10.28 30.18 6.41
CA LYS A 187 -9.45 30.35 5.22
C LYS A 187 -8.60 29.11 4.92
N GLN A 188 -7.99 28.51 5.94
CA GLN A 188 -7.26 27.25 5.80
C GLN A 188 -8.17 26.13 5.29
N LYS A 189 -9.39 26.01 5.84
CA LYS A 189 -10.36 25.02 5.37
C LYS A 189 -10.77 25.26 3.93
N GLU A 190 -10.98 26.51 3.55
CA GLU A 190 -11.29 26.91 2.17
C GLU A 190 -10.17 26.51 1.21
N ASP A 191 -8.92 26.81 1.53
CA ASP A 191 -7.76 26.47 0.70
C ASP A 191 -7.60 24.94 0.53
N ILE A 192 -7.82 24.17 1.61
CA ILE A 192 -7.83 22.69 1.55
C ILE A 192 -8.96 22.19 0.65
N ARG A 193 -10.18 22.72 0.79
CA ARG A 193 -11.32 22.34 -0.07
C ARG A 193 -11.04 22.67 -1.54
N ASN A 194 -10.51 23.86 -1.82
CA ASN A 194 -10.20 24.32 -3.16
C ASN A 194 -9.11 23.46 -3.81
N PHE A 195 -8.07 23.09 -3.06
CA PHE A 195 -7.05 22.15 -3.52
C PHE A 195 -7.68 20.82 -3.97
N TRP A 196 -8.53 20.21 -3.14
CA TRP A 196 -9.19 18.96 -3.48
C TRP A 196 -10.20 19.07 -4.62
N GLN A 197 -10.84 20.23 -4.79
CA GLN A 197 -11.72 20.49 -5.94
C GLN A 197 -10.94 20.59 -7.26
N GLN A 198 -9.71 21.12 -7.24
CA GLN A 198 -8.83 21.17 -8.41
C GLN A 198 -8.22 19.80 -8.72
N HIS A 199 -8.05 18.94 -7.70
CA HIS A 199 -7.43 17.63 -7.81
C HIS A 199 -8.44 16.50 -7.56
N LYS A 200 -9.63 16.58 -8.18
CA LYS A 200 -10.71 15.59 -7.99
C LYS A 200 -10.27 14.15 -8.29
N ASP A 201 -9.38 13.96 -9.25
CA ASP A 201 -8.89 12.63 -9.63
C ASP A 201 -7.93 12.03 -8.60
N LEU A 202 -7.11 12.87 -7.94
CA LEU A 202 -6.33 12.46 -6.76
C LEU A 202 -7.27 12.23 -5.57
N GLY A 203 -8.23 13.13 -5.39
CA GLY A 203 -9.20 13.10 -4.31
C GLY A 203 -10.10 11.87 -4.30
N LYS A 204 -10.25 11.14 -5.42
CA LYS A 204 -10.93 9.84 -5.54
C LYS A 204 -10.04 8.65 -5.16
N LYS A 205 -8.72 8.74 -5.33
CA LYS A 205 -7.75 7.73 -4.90
C LYS A 205 -7.44 7.78 -3.40
N ILE A 206 -7.74 8.91 -2.76
CA ILE A 206 -7.37 9.26 -1.37
C ILE A 206 -8.62 9.38 -0.47
N ILE A 207 -9.76 8.87 -0.93
CA ILE A 207 -10.92 8.54 -0.09
C ILE A 207 -10.52 7.22 0.57
N ASP A 208 -9.63 7.14 1.55
CA ASP A 208 -9.86 7.58 2.92
C ASP A 208 -8.58 7.27 3.74
N ILE A 209 -7.57 8.13 3.70
CA ILE A 209 -6.36 7.97 4.55
C ILE A 209 -6.56 8.62 5.94
N GLU A 210 -7.72 9.25 6.16
CA GLU A 210 -7.88 10.30 7.18
C GLU A 210 -8.61 9.89 8.46
N GLU A 211 -9.10 8.65 8.59
CA GLU A 211 -9.91 8.26 9.76
C GLU A 211 -9.18 7.46 10.85
N VAL A 212 -7.95 6.97 10.64
CA VAL A 212 -7.27 6.08 11.61
C VAL A 212 -6.23 6.78 12.51
N ASN A 213 -5.87 8.03 12.22
CA ASN A 213 -4.98 8.83 13.09
C ASN A 213 -5.76 9.80 14.01
N ASN A 214 -7.03 9.52 14.28
CA ASN A 214 -7.89 10.35 15.16
C ASN A 214 -7.92 9.88 16.62
N ASP A 215 -7.05 8.97 17.03
CA ASP A 215 -6.73 8.71 18.44
C ASP A 215 -5.35 9.28 18.79
#